data_AF-A0A960JQR0-F1
#
_entry.id   AF-A0A960JQR0-F1
#
_cell.length_a   1.000
_cell.length_b   1.000
_cell.length_c   1.000
_cell.angle_alpha   90.00
_cell.angle_beta   90.00
_cell.angle_gamma   90.00
#
_symmetry.space_group_name_H-M   'P 1'
#
loop_
_entity.id
_entity.type
_entity.pdbx_description
1 polymer ?
#
loop_
_entity_poly.entity_id
_entity_poly.type
_entity_poly.pdbx_seq_one_letter_code
_entity_poly.pdbx_strand_id
1 'polypeptide(L)'
;MQVVELWRYPIKSLGGEPVEVSDVTELGLAGDRSWGIEDVATGKVLTARREPALLLAAGRLAGDGTAEVHLDGQVLRTDDELTAWLGRPVRLRAADAHSGGTFEAPLDDLDEQRSGWATWTGPAGAFHDSKRTRVSLIGRGTLAGEDPRRFRANVILDVD
;
A
#
# COMPACT_ATOMS: atom_id res chain seq x y z
N MET A 1 13.74 4.73 23.47
CA MET A 1 13.24 4.09 22.23
C MET A 1 12.25 2.96 22.54
N GLN A 2 10.97 3.20 22.27
CA GLN A 2 9.85 2.28 22.50
C GLN A 2 8.96 2.22 21.24
N VAL A 3 8.31 1.09 20.96
CA VAL A 3 7.26 1.00 19.94
C VAL A 3 5.97 1.55 20.52
N VAL A 4 5.38 2.55 19.88
CA VAL A 4 4.13 3.19 20.34
C VAL A 4 2.94 2.90 19.46
N GLU A 5 3.15 2.59 18.18
CA GLU A 5 2.09 2.15 17.28
C GLU A 5 2.64 1.15 16.26
N LEU A 6 1.78 0.21 15.85
CA LEU A 6 2.02 -0.67 14.71
C LEU A 6 0.88 -0.50 13.70
N TRP A 7 1.27 -0.42 12.43
CA TRP A 7 0.36 -0.25 11.31
C TRP A 7 0.66 -1.27 10.21
N ARG A 8 -0.40 -1.86 9.69
CA ARG A 8 -0.38 -2.74 8.52
C ARG A 8 -1.07 -2.04 7.36
N TYR A 9 -0.48 -2.12 6.17
CA TYR A 9 -1.00 -1.54 4.94
C TYR A 9 -1.26 -2.67 3.94
N PRO A 10 -2.35 -3.42 4.09
CA PRO A 10 -2.53 -4.68 3.37
C PRO A 10 -2.69 -4.49 1.87
N ILE A 11 -3.21 -3.34 1.43
CA ILE A 11 -3.40 -3.01 0.02
C ILE A 11 -2.39 -1.91 -0.37
N LYS A 12 -1.62 -2.15 -1.44
CA LYS A 12 -0.64 -1.17 -1.94
C LYS A 12 -1.29 0.20 -2.18
N SER A 13 -0.58 1.24 -1.76
CA SER A 13 -0.92 2.66 -1.95
C SER A 13 -2.12 3.22 -1.16
N LEU A 14 -2.94 2.37 -0.53
CA LEU A 14 -4.00 2.80 0.39
C LEU A 14 -3.44 3.16 1.78
N GLY A 15 -4.28 3.82 2.58
CA GLY A 15 -4.12 3.86 4.04
C GLY A 15 -4.19 2.47 4.66
N GLY A 16 -3.78 2.35 5.92
CA GLY A 16 -3.67 1.09 6.63
C GLY A 16 -4.60 0.95 7.83
N GLU A 17 -4.36 -0.09 8.61
CA GLU A 17 -5.04 -0.40 9.86
C GLU A 17 -4.04 -0.46 11.02
N PRO A 18 -4.45 -0.01 12.23
CA PRO A 18 -3.65 -0.24 13.42
C PRO A 18 -3.73 -1.72 13.79
N VAL A 19 -2.61 -2.28 14.25
CA VAL A 19 -2.53 -3.64 14.78
C VAL A 19 -1.88 -3.61 16.16
N GLU A 20 -2.29 -4.51 17.05
CA GLU A 20 -1.65 -4.61 18.38
C GLU A 20 -0.34 -5.43 18.31
N VAL A 21 -0.31 -6.43 17.43
CA VAL A 21 0.80 -7.34 17.23
C VAL A 21 0.87 -7.78 15.78
N SER A 22 2.08 -8.03 15.28
CA SER A 22 2.28 -8.67 13.97
C SER A 22 3.59 -9.43 13.95
N ASP A 23 3.56 -10.59 13.31
CA ASP A 23 4.78 -11.32 12.99
C ASP A 23 5.59 -10.56 11.94
N VAL A 24 6.92 -10.61 12.08
CA VAL A 24 7.87 -10.16 11.07
C VAL A 24 8.31 -11.38 10.26
N THR A 25 8.05 -11.33 8.96
CA THR A 25 8.36 -12.39 8.01
C THR A 25 9.40 -11.94 6.99
N GLU A 26 9.86 -12.84 6.13
CA GLU A 26 10.72 -12.49 4.99
C GLU A 26 10.05 -11.50 4.02
N LEU A 27 8.71 -11.44 4.03
CA LEU A 27 7.93 -10.55 3.19
C LEU A 27 7.63 -9.19 3.85
N GLY A 28 8.07 -8.95 5.09
CA GLY A 28 7.68 -7.79 5.89
C GLY A 28 6.75 -8.20 7.03
N LEU A 29 5.94 -7.26 7.54
CA LEU A 29 4.90 -7.62 8.51
C LEU A 29 3.90 -8.59 7.86
N ALA A 30 3.46 -9.62 8.58
CA ALA A 30 2.45 -10.55 8.08
C ALA A 30 1.23 -9.79 7.56
N GLY A 31 0.75 -10.12 6.34
CA GLY A 31 -0.40 -9.48 5.69
C GLY A 31 -0.11 -8.08 5.10
N ASP A 32 1.05 -7.51 5.32
CA ASP A 32 1.41 -6.19 4.82
C ASP A 32 1.71 -6.22 3.30
N ARG A 33 1.13 -5.27 2.56
CA ARG A 33 1.19 -5.20 1.08
C ARG A 33 0.86 -6.54 0.39
N SER A 34 0.05 -7.38 1.04
CA SER A 34 -0.37 -8.70 0.52
C SER A 34 -1.40 -8.60 -0.61
N TRP A 35 -1.95 -7.42 -0.85
CA TRP A 35 -2.93 -7.13 -1.89
C TRP A 35 -2.59 -5.85 -2.68
N GLY A 36 -3.11 -5.76 -3.89
CA GLY A 36 -2.97 -4.60 -4.76
C GLY A 36 -4.17 -4.46 -5.68
N ILE A 37 -4.39 -3.25 -6.19
CA ILE A 37 -5.42 -2.98 -7.19
C ILE A 37 -4.73 -2.94 -8.55
N GLU A 38 -5.07 -3.88 -9.43
CA GLU A 38 -4.49 -4.03 -10.77
C GLU A 38 -5.38 -3.38 -11.81
N ASP A 39 -4.81 -2.54 -12.68
CA ASP A 39 -5.50 -2.01 -13.86
C ASP A 39 -5.61 -3.12 -14.91
N VAL A 40 -6.85 -3.49 -15.28
CA VAL A 40 -7.10 -4.61 -16.19
C VAL A 40 -6.52 -4.37 -17.59
N ALA A 41 -6.47 -3.11 -18.05
CA ALA A 41 -6.01 -2.79 -19.39
C ALA A 41 -4.49 -2.94 -19.52
N THR A 42 -3.75 -2.69 -18.43
CA THR A 42 -2.28 -2.68 -18.47
C THR A 42 -1.63 -3.84 -17.73
N GLY A 43 -2.35 -4.52 -16.84
CA GLY A 43 -1.81 -5.53 -15.92
C GLY A 43 -0.89 -4.95 -14.85
N LYS A 44 -0.82 -3.62 -14.71
CA LYS A 44 0.01 -2.94 -13.71
C LYS A 44 -0.78 -2.76 -12.42
N VAL A 45 -0.11 -2.93 -11.29
CA VAL A 45 -0.69 -2.59 -9.99
C VAL A 45 -0.61 -1.08 -9.80
N LEU A 46 -1.76 -0.47 -9.54
CA LEU A 46 -1.90 0.97 -9.39
C LEU A 46 -1.06 1.49 -8.23
N THR A 47 -0.46 2.65 -8.45
CA THR A 47 0.24 3.43 -7.43
C THR A 47 -0.54 4.70 -7.15
N ALA A 48 -0.37 5.29 -5.96
CA ALA A 48 -0.95 6.61 -5.65
C ALA A 48 -0.43 7.74 -6.56
N ARG A 49 0.69 7.53 -7.27
CA ARG A 49 1.18 8.46 -8.31
C ARG A 49 0.32 8.38 -9.57
N ARG A 50 -0.12 7.18 -9.96
CA ARG A 50 -1.00 6.98 -11.11
C ARG A 50 -2.47 7.25 -10.79
N GLU A 51 -2.92 6.84 -9.61
CA GLU A 51 -4.29 6.96 -9.16
C GLU A 51 -4.32 7.59 -7.75
N PRO A 52 -4.31 8.94 -7.65
CA PRO A 52 -4.30 9.64 -6.37
C PRO A 52 -5.53 9.36 -5.50
N ALA A 53 -6.66 8.95 -6.09
CA ALA A 53 -7.87 8.60 -5.35
C ALA A 53 -7.63 7.47 -4.33
N LEU A 54 -6.63 6.61 -4.55
CA LEU A 54 -6.23 5.55 -3.62
C LEU A 54 -5.87 6.08 -2.22
N LEU A 55 -5.41 7.34 -2.12
CA LEU A 55 -5.08 7.97 -0.84
C LEU A 55 -6.30 8.32 0.02
N LEU A 56 -7.50 8.27 -0.55
CA LEU A 56 -8.77 8.53 0.16
C LEU A 56 -9.32 7.28 0.85
N ALA A 57 -8.76 6.11 0.56
CA ALA A 57 -9.24 4.83 1.11
C ALA A 57 -8.19 4.16 2.02
N ALA A 58 -8.66 3.27 2.89
CA ALA A 58 -7.83 2.43 3.73
C ALA A 58 -8.06 0.94 3.44
N GLY A 59 -7.00 0.15 3.39
CA GLY A 59 -7.07 -1.30 3.28
C GLY A 59 -7.14 -1.96 4.65
N ARG A 60 -7.95 -3.01 4.77
CA ARG A 60 -8.00 -3.91 5.93
C ARG A 60 -8.00 -5.37 5.51
N LEU A 61 -7.60 -6.25 6.40
CA LEU A 61 -7.81 -7.69 6.21
C LEU A 61 -9.03 -8.15 7.01
N ALA A 62 -9.94 -8.84 6.33
CA ALA A 62 -11.01 -9.58 6.99
C ALA A 62 -10.43 -10.79 7.75
N GLY A 63 -11.25 -11.41 8.62
CA GLY A 63 -10.82 -12.55 9.44
C GLY A 63 -10.35 -13.79 8.65
N ASP A 64 -10.72 -13.88 7.37
CA ASP A 64 -10.29 -14.94 6.45
C ASP A 64 -9.05 -14.55 5.60
N GLY A 65 -8.48 -13.36 5.82
CA GLY A 65 -7.32 -12.85 5.08
C GLY A 65 -7.64 -12.19 3.74
N THR A 66 -8.92 -12.07 3.37
CA THR A 66 -9.33 -11.28 2.20
C THR A 66 -9.18 -9.79 2.47
N ALA A 67 -8.88 -9.02 1.43
CA ALA A 67 -8.74 -7.57 1.54
C ALA A 67 -10.09 -6.84 1.42
N GLU A 68 -10.25 -5.81 2.24
CA GLU A 68 -11.37 -4.89 2.22
C GLU A 68 -10.86 -3.46 1.99
N VAL A 69 -11.51 -2.73 1.08
CA VAL A 69 -11.24 -1.30 0.85
C VAL A 69 -12.30 -0.47 1.56
N HIS A 70 -11.88 0.30 2.57
CA HIS A 70 -12.73 1.23 3.31
C HIS A 70 -12.63 2.63 2.71
N LEU A 71 -13.74 3.17 2.25
CA LEU A 71 -13.85 4.49 1.62
C LEU A 71 -15.13 5.17 2.09
N ASP A 72 -15.03 6.35 2.70
CA ASP A 72 -16.18 7.18 3.11
C ASP A 72 -17.29 6.42 3.87
N GLY A 73 -16.89 5.50 4.75
CA GLY A 73 -17.81 4.67 5.54
C GLY A 73 -18.38 3.45 4.80
N GLN A 74 -18.08 3.29 3.53
CA GLN A 74 -18.39 2.10 2.73
C GLN A 74 -17.24 1.09 2.78
N VAL A 75 -17.55 -0.17 2.48
CA VAL A 75 -16.55 -1.23 2.36
C VAL A 75 -16.72 -1.94 1.02
N LEU A 76 -15.74 -1.76 0.15
CA LEU A 76 -15.67 -2.34 -1.19
C LEU A 76 -14.83 -3.63 -1.14
N ARG A 77 -15.32 -4.68 -1.77
CA ARG A 77 -14.71 -6.04 -1.75
C ARG A 77 -14.58 -6.66 -3.12
N THR A 78 -15.29 -6.13 -4.10
CA THR A 78 -15.39 -6.71 -5.45
C THR A 78 -14.76 -5.83 -6.50
N ASP A 79 -14.35 -6.45 -7.60
CA ASP A 79 -13.81 -5.76 -8.77
C ASP A 79 -14.79 -4.73 -9.34
N ASP A 80 -16.09 -5.03 -9.33
CA ASP A 80 -17.14 -4.14 -9.83
C ASP A 80 -17.28 -2.88 -8.95
N GLU A 81 -17.24 -3.03 -7.62
CA GLU A 81 -17.28 -1.90 -6.68
C GLU A 81 -16.06 -1.00 -6.83
N LEU A 82 -14.86 -1.58 -6.95
CA LEU A 82 -13.63 -0.82 -7.16
C LEU A 82 -13.59 -0.16 -8.53
N THR A 83 -14.11 -0.84 -9.56
CA THR A 83 -14.24 -0.29 -10.92
C THR A 83 -15.21 0.89 -10.93
N ALA A 84 -16.33 0.79 -10.23
CA ALA A 84 -17.29 1.88 -10.09
C ALA A 84 -16.67 3.09 -9.36
N TRP A 85 -15.88 2.85 -8.32
CA TRP A 85 -15.19 3.91 -7.60
C TRP A 85 -14.10 4.59 -8.44
N LEU A 86 -13.22 3.83 -9.08
CA LEU A 86 -12.05 4.35 -9.80
C LEU A 86 -12.34 4.78 -11.24
N GLY A 87 -13.56 4.54 -11.73
CA GLY A 87 -13.99 4.91 -13.08
C GLY A 87 -13.24 4.17 -14.20
N ARG A 88 -12.56 3.06 -13.88
CA ARG A 88 -11.82 2.22 -14.84
C ARG A 88 -11.85 0.76 -14.40
N PRO A 89 -11.79 -0.22 -15.33
CA PRO A 89 -11.75 -1.63 -14.98
C PRO A 89 -10.50 -1.97 -14.16
N VAL A 90 -10.71 -2.45 -12.94
CA VAL A 90 -9.65 -2.87 -12.03
C VAL A 90 -9.96 -4.24 -11.40
N ARG A 91 -8.94 -4.86 -10.82
CA ARG A 91 -9.07 -6.08 -10.03
C ARG A 91 -8.39 -5.95 -8.68
N LEU A 92 -9.06 -6.42 -7.63
CA LEU A 92 -8.42 -6.61 -6.33
C LEU A 92 -7.65 -7.92 -6.35
N ARG A 93 -6.33 -7.84 -6.28
CA ARG A 93 -5.43 -8.99 -6.50
C ARG A 93 -4.61 -9.30 -5.26
N ALA A 94 -4.64 -10.56 -4.83
CA ALA A 94 -3.70 -11.08 -3.84
C ALA A 94 -2.30 -11.23 -4.45
N ALA A 95 -1.26 -10.95 -3.67
CA ALA A 95 0.11 -11.13 -4.08
C ALA A 95 0.42 -12.60 -4.36
N ASP A 96 1.09 -12.87 -5.47
CA ASP A 96 1.50 -14.23 -5.84
C ASP A 96 2.90 -14.53 -5.30
N ALA A 97 3.11 -15.76 -4.84
CA ALA A 97 4.37 -16.19 -4.26
C ALA A 97 5.54 -16.21 -5.27
N HIS A 98 5.25 -16.26 -6.57
CA HIS A 98 6.25 -16.44 -7.63
C HIS A 98 6.44 -15.18 -8.49
N SER A 99 5.47 -14.27 -8.52
CA SER A 99 5.48 -13.06 -9.34
C SER A 99 5.17 -11.80 -8.53
N GLY A 100 5.99 -10.76 -8.78
CA GLY A 100 5.73 -9.44 -8.24
C GLY A 100 4.80 -8.62 -9.14
N GLY A 101 4.18 -7.60 -8.56
CA GLY A 101 3.45 -6.60 -9.32
C GLY A 101 4.39 -5.69 -10.12
N THR A 102 3.94 -5.26 -11.29
CA THR A 102 4.58 -4.18 -12.05
C THR A 102 3.95 -2.85 -11.66
N PHE A 103 4.79 -1.89 -11.30
CA PHE A 103 4.39 -0.57 -10.83
C PHE A 103 4.93 0.51 -11.75
N GLU A 104 4.43 1.73 -11.57
CA GLU A 104 4.92 2.90 -12.29
C GLU A 104 4.85 4.17 -11.45
N ALA A 105 5.76 5.08 -11.77
CA ALA A 105 5.88 6.43 -11.20
C ALA A 105 6.49 7.36 -12.26
N PRO A 106 6.21 8.67 -12.19
CA PRO A 106 6.87 9.64 -13.06
C PRO A 106 8.39 9.62 -12.84
N LEU A 107 9.17 9.87 -13.90
CA LEU A 107 10.62 10.00 -13.80
C LEU A 107 11.03 11.30 -13.09
N ASP A 108 10.18 12.32 -13.17
CA ASP A 108 10.33 13.58 -12.45
C ASP A 108 9.02 13.90 -11.72
N ASP A 109 9.08 13.88 -10.39
CA ASP A 109 7.95 14.18 -9.50
C ASP A 109 7.52 15.67 -9.59
N LEU A 110 8.33 16.56 -10.17
CA LEU A 110 8.04 17.99 -10.31
C LEU A 110 7.51 18.38 -11.70
N ASP A 111 7.74 17.56 -12.72
CA ASP A 111 7.27 17.77 -14.11
C ASP A 111 6.67 16.47 -14.67
N GLU A 112 5.58 16.00 -14.05
CA GLU A 112 4.87 14.76 -14.44
C GLU A 112 4.30 14.84 -15.87
N GLN A 113 4.05 16.05 -16.39
CA GLN A 113 3.45 16.26 -17.71
C GLN A 113 4.44 16.09 -18.86
N ARG A 114 5.73 16.41 -18.63
CA ARG A 114 6.78 16.30 -19.65
C ARG A 114 7.76 15.15 -19.40
N SER A 115 7.72 14.55 -18.21
CA SER A 115 8.55 13.39 -17.88
C SER A 115 7.90 12.07 -18.33
N GLY A 116 8.76 11.13 -18.76
CA GLY A 116 8.33 9.76 -19.01
C GLY A 116 7.97 9.03 -17.70
N TRP A 117 7.37 7.85 -17.82
CA TRP A 117 7.04 7.02 -16.68
C TRP A 117 8.07 5.90 -16.53
N ALA A 118 8.65 5.77 -15.35
CA ALA A 118 9.42 4.59 -14.98
C ALA A 118 8.48 3.42 -14.71
N THR A 119 8.87 2.23 -15.14
CA THR A 119 8.16 0.98 -14.83
C THR A 119 9.15 -0.01 -14.24
N TRP A 120 8.76 -0.69 -13.17
CA TRP A 120 9.59 -1.74 -12.55
C TRP A 120 8.71 -2.82 -11.92
N THR A 121 9.31 -3.99 -11.67
CA THR A 121 8.64 -5.11 -11.01
C THR A 121 9.16 -5.28 -9.58
N GLY A 122 8.23 -5.29 -8.63
CA GLY A 122 8.49 -5.52 -7.21
C GLY A 122 8.95 -6.95 -6.88
N PRO A 123 9.14 -7.28 -5.60
CA PRO A 123 9.37 -8.66 -5.19
C PRO A 123 8.11 -9.51 -5.37
N ALA A 124 8.28 -10.83 -5.46
CA ALA A 124 7.18 -11.77 -5.31
C ALA A 124 6.71 -11.83 -3.84
N GLY A 125 5.48 -12.29 -3.65
CA GLY A 125 4.84 -12.53 -2.35
C GLY A 125 4.24 -11.30 -1.67
N ALA A 126 4.64 -10.08 -2.06
CA ALA A 126 4.04 -8.85 -1.55
C ALA A 126 4.34 -7.65 -2.48
N PHE A 127 3.40 -6.72 -2.60
CA PHE A 127 3.48 -5.57 -3.49
C PHE A 127 4.31 -4.39 -2.95
N HIS A 128 5.44 -4.70 -2.29
CA HIS A 128 6.43 -3.70 -1.88
C HIS A 128 7.19 -3.11 -3.06
N ASP A 129 7.59 -1.84 -2.97
CA ASP A 129 8.42 -1.21 -4.00
C ASP A 129 9.89 -1.70 -3.96
N SER A 130 10.37 -2.06 -2.77
CA SER A 130 11.74 -2.52 -2.55
C SER A 130 11.80 -4.04 -2.33
N LYS A 131 12.80 -4.68 -2.94
CA LYS A 131 13.10 -6.10 -2.70
C LYS A 131 13.83 -6.32 -1.37
N ARG A 132 14.41 -5.28 -0.78
CA ARG A 132 15.25 -5.36 0.43
C ARG A 132 14.56 -4.81 1.68
N THR A 133 13.75 -3.77 1.53
CA THR A 133 13.16 -3.04 2.66
C THR A 133 11.65 -3.23 2.65
N ARG A 134 11.14 -3.97 3.63
CA ARG A 134 9.70 -4.34 3.72
C ARG A 134 9.06 -4.02 5.06
N VAL A 135 9.85 -3.52 6.01
CA VAL A 135 9.38 -2.94 7.26
C VAL A 135 10.02 -1.56 7.39
N SER A 136 9.19 -0.55 7.63
CA SER A 136 9.64 0.83 7.82
C SER A 136 9.35 1.31 9.23
N LEU A 137 10.35 2.00 9.81
CA LEU A 137 10.31 2.56 11.15
C LEU A 137 10.39 4.08 11.03
N ILE A 138 9.61 4.80 11.83
CA ILE A 138 9.71 6.26 11.92
C ILE A 138 9.59 6.70 13.38
N GLY A 139 10.48 7.60 13.80
CA GLY A 139 10.45 8.21 15.14
C GLY A 139 9.59 9.47 15.16
N ARG A 140 8.75 9.64 16.18
CA ARG A 140 7.90 10.84 16.30
C ARG A 140 8.69 12.14 16.43
N GLY A 141 9.86 12.11 17.07
CA GLY A 141 10.69 13.29 17.31
C GLY A 141 11.13 14.04 16.04
N THR A 142 11.17 13.39 14.89
CA THR A 142 11.59 14.01 13.61
C THR A 142 10.42 14.39 12.69
N LEU A 143 9.18 14.16 13.11
CA LEU A 143 8.00 14.39 12.26
C LEU A 143 7.49 15.83 12.27
N ALA A 144 8.01 16.69 13.15
CA ALA A 144 7.57 18.09 13.26
C ALA A 144 6.04 18.27 13.36
N GLY A 145 5.34 17.32 14.02
CA GLY A 145 3.88 17.32 14.18
C GLY A 145 3.10 16.71 13.01
N GLU A 146 3.76 16.28 11.95
CA GLU A 146 3.13 15.55 10.84
C GLU A 146 2.60 14.19 11.29
N ASP A 147 1.48 13.80 10.69
CA ASP A 147 0.89 12.48 10.93
C ASP A 147 1.81 11.38 10.35
N PRO A 148 2.37 10.47 11.18
CA PRO A 148 3.26 9.41 10.71
C PRO A 148 2.64 8.51 9.64
N ARG A 149 1.30 8.40 9.62
CA ARG A 149 0.56 7.54 8.69
C ARG A 149 0.70 8.02 7.24
N ARG A 150 1.01 9.30 7.00
CA ARG A 150 1.29 9.85 5.67
C ARG A 150 2.44 9.12 4.96
N PHE A 151 3.41 8.62 5.73
CA PHE A 151 4.58 7.92 5.22
C PHE A 151 4.37 6.42 5.05
N ARG A 152 3.21 5.91 5.47
CA ARG A 152 2.89 4.47 5.54
C ARG A 152 3.97 3.65 6.24
N ALA A 153 4.50 4.20 7.34
CA ALA A 153 5.46 3.53 8.20
C ALA A 153 4.75 2.42 9.00
N ASN A 154 5.38 1.26 9.12
CA ASN A 154 4.82 0.12 9.86
C ASN A 154 4.96 0.28 11.37
N VAL A 155 6.08 0.81 11.83
CA VAL A 155 6.43 0.88 13.25
C VAL A 155 6.69 2.33 13.60
N ILE A 156 5.88 2.85 14.52
CA ILE A 156 6.06 4.20 15.04
C ILE A 156 6.80 4.07 16.37
N LEU A 157 7.92 4.77 16.45
CA LEU A 157 8.79 4.77 17.61
C LEU A 157 8.67 6.08 18.36
N ASP A 158 8.70 5.97 19.68
CA ASP A 158 9.03 7.11 20.53
C ASP A 158 10.48 7.03 20.97
N VAL A 159 11.17 8.16 20.85
CA VAL A 159 12.59 8.33 21.16
C VAL A 159 12.75 9.46 22.18
N ASP A 160 11.90 9.40 23.20
CA ASP A 160 12.25 9.85 24.54
C ASP A 160 13.36 8.95 25.14
#